data_AF-A0A2J7ZND6-F1
#
_entry.id   AF-A0A2J7ZND6-F1
#
_cell.length_a   1.000
_cell.length_b   1.000
_cell.length_c   1.000
_cell.angle_alpha   90.00
_cell.angle_beta   90.00
_cell.angle_gamma   90.00
#
_symmetry.space_group_name_H-M   'P 1'
#
loop_
_entity.id
_entity.type
_entity.pdbx_description
1 polymer ?
#
loop_
_entity_poly.entity_id
_entity_poly.type
_entity_poly.pdbx_seq_one_letter_code
_entity_poly.pdbx_strand_id
1 'polypeptide(L)'
;MAMLYARLGSSWRVAPTGRGLAGLAPRLLSGRSAPPCSRTRARAETHQASEIARLTDDIVAAEGRLAAVFDRRPMPRASEVAAMRQEVSEMKAQLALVMGAAGPGAALDGPAPSDVELADRARQAFLEVERLLGQRSGGANSRDDEAAIAVLEAENERLRTEATALLMRQQQLEDLVAANIGAGAGSGGSSRTLPAPR
;
A
#
# COMPACT_ATOMS: atom_id res chain seq x y z
N MET A 1 7.88 18.49 47.11
CA MET A 1 9.33 18.33 46.84
C MET A 1 9.64 19.02 45.53
N ALA A 2 10.36 20.15 45.60
CA ALA A 2 10.84 20.87 44.44
C ALA A 2 12.28 20.45 44.15
N MET A 3 12.57 20.06 42.91
CA MET A 3 13.92 20.16 42.36
C MET A 3 13.86 20.84 41.01
N LEU A 4 14.32 22.09 41.03
CA LEU A 4 14.86 22.85 39.92
C LEU A 4 16.09 22.12 39.35
N TYR A 5 16.24 22.08 38.02
CA TYR A 5 17.53 22.39 37.39
C TYR A 5 17.36 23.06 36.02
N ALA A 6 17.81 24.33 36.00
CA ALA A 6 18.31 25.18 34.92
C ALA A 6 18.81 24.43 33.65
N ARG A 7 18.43 24.85 32.42
CA ARG A 7 18.85 26.03 31.61
C ARG A 7 20.19 25.81 30.88
N LEU A 8 20.15 25.91 29.54
CA LEU A 8 21.14 26.44 28.57
C LEU A 8 20.67 25.94 27.19
N GLY A 9 20.18 26.73 26.22
CA GLY A 9 20.44 28.12 25.92
C GLY A 9 21.71 28.25 25.09
N SER A 10 21.62 28.13 23.76
CA SER A 10 22.61 28.68 22.81
C SER A 10 22.07 28.68 21.38
N SER A 11 21.54 29.83 21.00
CA SER A 11 21.28 30.24 19.62
C SER A 11 22.59 30.62 18.92
N TRP A 12 22.82 30.16 17.70
CA TRP A 12 23.72 30.84 16.77
C TRP A 12 23.10 30.84 15.36
N ARG A 13 22.62 32.02 14.96
CA ARG A 13 22.42 32.40 13.56
C ARG A 13 23.79 32.72 12.98
N VAL A 14 24.12 32.24 11.78
CA VAL A 14 24.91 32.96 10.76
C VAL A 14 24.62 32.36 9.37
N ALA A 15 23.95 33.12 8.49
CA ALA A 15 24.24 33.14 7.05
C ALA A 15 25.28 34.27 6.83
N PRO A 16 26.06 34.42 5.72
CA PRO A 16 25.66 34.18 4.33
C PRO A 16 26.80 33.88 3.28
N THR A 17 26.42 33.87 1.99
CA THR A 17 27.17 34.31 0.77
C THR A 17 28.34 33.50 0.16
N GLY A 18 28.24 33.33 -1.17
CA GLY A 18 29.34 33.11 -2.15
C GLY A 18 29.06 31.90 -3.06
N ARG A 19 28.47 32.00 -4.26
CA ARG A 19 28.86 32.67 -5.53
C ARG A 19 30.20 32.18 -6.11
N GLY A 20 30.12 31.38 -7.19
CA GLY A 20 31.23 31.01 -8.09
C GLY A 20 30.88 29.71 -8.85
N LEU A 21 30.22 29.77 -10.01
CA LEU A 21 30.78 29.87 -11.38
C LEU A 21 31.53 28.61 -11.88
N ALA A 22 30.85 27.94 -12.81
CA ALA A 22 31.29 27.58 -14.17
C ALA A 22 32.42 26.57 -14.41
N GLY A 23 32.11 25.64 -15.33
CA GLY A 23 33.05 24.87 -16.14
C GLY A 23 32.97 23.37 -15.84
N LEU A 24 32.91 22.44 -16.78
CA LEU A 24 33.07 22.45 -18.24
C LEU A 24 32.39 21.17 -18.74
N ALA A 25 31.80 21.23 -19.93
CA ALA A 25 31.26 20.08 -20.65
C ALA A 25 32.39 19.13 -21.09
N PRO A 26 32.04 17.88 -21.44
CA PRO A 26 32.38 17.44 -22.78
C PRO A 26 31.17 16.86 -23.53
N ARG A 27 31.07 17.31 -24.79
CA ARG A 27 30.23 16.74 -25.84
C ARG A 27 30.61 15.27 -26.06
N LEU A 28 29.63 14.38 -25.98
CA LEU A 28 29.63 13.14 -26.75
C LEU A 28 28.43 13.16 -27.69
N LEU A 29 28.77 13.21 -28.97
CA LEU A 29 27.88 12.95 -30.09
C LEU A 29 27.34 11.53 -29.96
N SER A 30 26.06 11.40 -29.65
CA SER A 30 25.35 10.13 -29.81
C SER A 30 24.04 10.44 -30.52
N GLY A 31 23.96 9.95 -31.76
CA GLY A 31 22.82 10.12 -32.65
C GLY A 31 21.56 9.56 -31.99
N ARG A 32 20.73 10.47 -31.50
CA ARG A 32 19.43 10.12 -30.91
C ARG A 32 18.41 10.18 -32.03
N SER A 33 18.24 9.05 -32.70
CA SER A 33 16.98 8.74 -33.40
C SER A 33 15.86 8.87 -32.37
N ALA A 34 15.10 9.95 -32.48
CA ALA A 34 13.94 10.20 -31.65
C ALA A 34 12.79 9.31 -32.16
N PRO A 35 12.21 8.42 -31.34
CA PRO A 35 10.90 7.88 -31.67
C PRO A 35 9.83 8.94 -31.34
N PRO A 36 9.04 9.44 -32.30
CA PRO A 36 7.91 10.29 -31.99
C PRO A 36 6.70 9.43 -31.58
N CYS A 37 6.74 8.73 -30.44
CA CYS A 37 5.60 7.88 -30.02
C CYS A 37 5.39 7.68 -28.50
N SER A 38 6.18 8.29 -27.61
CA SER A 38 6.01 8.08 -26.14
C SER A 38 5.03 9.04 -25.45
N ARG A 39 4.61 10.13 -26.11
CA ARG A 39 3.74 11.16 -25.49
C ARG A 39 2.28 10.75 -25.35
N THR A 40 1.76 9.93 -26.26
CA THR A 40 0.36 9.48 -26.23
C THR A 40 0.13 8.40 -25.18
N ARG A 41 1.09 7.51 -24.97
CA ARG A 41 1.02 6.44 -23.96
C ARG A 41 1.04 6.98 -22.52
N ALA A 42 1.95 7.90 -22.19
CA ALA A 42 2.01 8.51 -20.86
C ALA A 42 0.75 9.34 -20.52
N ARG A 43 0.05 9.89 -21.52
CA ARG A 43 -1.21 10.61 -21.33
C ARG A 43 -2.39 9.65 -21.10
N ALA A 44 -2.42 8.51 -21.79
CA ALA A 44 -3.43 7.48 -21.57
C ALA A 44 -3.33 6.85 -20.16
N GLU A 45 -2.11 6.57 -19.70
CA GLU A 45 -1.85 5.98 -18.37
C GLU A 45 -2.24 6.93 -17.22
N THR A 46 -2.03 8.25 -17.39
CA THR A 46 -2.44 9.25 -16.39
C THR A 46 -3.97 9.44 -16.35
N HIS A 47 -4.65 9.37 -17.49
CA HIS A 47 -6.11 9.38 -17.53
C HIS A 47 -6.71 8.16 -16.84
N GLN A 48 -6.18 6.96 -17.12
CA GLN A 48 -6.63 5.72 -16.47
C GLN A 48 -6.39 5.74 -14.96
N ALA A 49 -5.24 6.22 -14.49
CA ALA A 49 -4.97 6.36 -13.06
C ALA A 49 -5.92 7.34 -12.36
N SER A 50 -6.28 8.45 -13.02
CA SER A 50 -7.25 9.41 -12.47
C SER A 50 -8.67 8.86 -12.41
N GLU A 51 -9.05 8.00 -13.36
CA GLU A 51 -10.36 7.36 -13.41
C GLU A 51 -10.48 6.26 -12.34
N ILE A 52 -9.43 5.46 -12.15
CA ILE A 52 -9.32 4.48 -11.06
C ILE A 52 -9.46 5.15 -9.69
N ALA A 53 -8.74 6.25 -9.46
CA ALA A 53 -8.82 7.00 -8.20
C ALA A 53 -10.25 7.51 -7.96
N ARG A 54 -10.87 8.10 -8.98
CA ARG A 54 -12.24 8.61 -8.89
C ARG A 54 -13.26 7.50 -8.58
N LEU A 55 -13.22 6.39 -9.32
CA LEU A 55 -14.11 5.25 -9.09
C LEU A 55 -13.92 4.63 -7.70
N THR A 56 -12.68 4.61 -7.20
CA THR A 56 -12.38 4.11 -5.85
C THR A 56 -12.99 5.02 -4.78
N ASP A 57 -12.83 6.34 -4.92
CA ASP A 57 -13.45 7.32 -4.01
C ASP A 57 -14.99 7.22 -4.02
N ASP A 58 -15.57 7.06 -5.21
CA ASP A 58 -17.03 6.92 -5.39
C ASP A 58 -17.56 5.62 -4.74
N ILE A 59 -16.82 4.51 -4.83
CA ILE A 59 -17.14 3.23 -4.16
C ILE A 59 -17.11 3.41 -2.64
N VAL A 60 -16.04 4.01 -2.09
CA VAL A 60 -15.91 4.22 -0.64
C VAL A 60 -17.04 5.13 -0.15
N ALA A 61 -17.38 6.18 -0.89
CA ALA A 61 -18.49 7.06 -0.55
C ALA A 61 -19.84 6.31 -0.58
N ALA A 62 -20.07 5.44 -1.56
CA ALA A 62 -21.29 4.65 -1.67
C ALA A 62 -21.42 3.59 -0.57
N GLU A 63 -20.32 2.92 -0.20
CA GLU A 63 -20.26 2.01 0.94
C GLU A 63 -20.52 2.74 2.26
N GLY A 64 -19.99 3.96 2.42
CA GLY A 64 -20.30 4.83 3.55
C GLY A 64 -21.78 5.21 3.63
N ARG A 65 -22.41 5.51 2.48
CA ARG A 65 -23.87 5.74 2.43
C ARG A 65 -24.65 4.48 2.83
N LEU A 66 -24.25 3.31 2.33
CA LEU A 66 -24.87 2.03 2.69
C LEU A 66 -24.76 1.74 4.18
N ALA A 67 -23.60 1.98 4.78
CA ALA A 67 -23.39 1.82 6.22
C ALA A 67 -24.27 2.79 7.03
N ALA A 68 -24.30 4.06 6.66
CA ALA A 68 -25.10 5.09 7.34
C ALA A 68 -26.62 4.81 7.33
N VAL A 69 -27.10 4.02 6.38
CA VAL A 69 -28.50 3.58 6.30
C VAL A 69 -28.85 2.59 7.42
N PHE A 70 -27.88 1.84 7.94
CA PHE A 70 -28.07 0.94 9.09
C PHE A 70 -27.99 1.65 10.45
N ASP A 71 -27.41 2.85 10.51
CA ASP A 71 -27.37 3.66 11.75
C ASP A 71 -28.70 4.35 12.07
N ARG A 72 -29.62 4.40 11.10
CA ARG A 72 -30.94 5.04 11.25
C ARG A 72 -31.96 4.06 11.82
N ARG A 73 -32.89 4.58 12.62
CA ARG A 73 -34.13 3.89 13.02
C ARG A 73 -35.32 4.60 12.39
N PRO A 74 -36.30 3.89 11.79
CA PRO A 74 -36.47 2.43 11.74
C PRO A 74 -35.49 1.73 10.77
N MET A 75 -35.36 0.42 10.91
CA MET A 75 -34.51 -0.42 10.06
C MET A 75 -34.89 -0.24 8.57
N PRO A 76 -33.90 -0.08 7.66
CA PRO A 76 -34.16 0.16 6.25
C PRO A 76 -34.83 -1.02 5.57
N ARG A 77 -35.60 -0.74 4.51
CA ARG A 77 -36.27 -1.80 3.75
C ARG A 77 -35.24 -2.62 2.98
N ALA A 78 -35.44 -3.94 2.92
CA ALA A 78 -34.53 -4.84 2.21
C ALA A 78 -34.33 -4.46 0.73
N SER A 79 -35.38 -3.94 0.07
CA SER A 79 -35.30 -3.48 -1.33
C SER A 79 -34.36 -2.28 -1.52
N GLU A 80 -34.30 -1.38 -0.55
CA GLU A 80 -33.44 -0.19 -0.58
C GLU A 80 -31.98 -0.58 -0.39
N VAL A 81 -31.70 -1.44 0.59
CA VAL A 81 -30.38 -2.02 0.82
C VAL A 81 -29.91 -2.82 -0.41
N ALA A 82 -30.79 -3.59 -1.03
CA ALA A 82 -30.47 -4.36 -2.24
C ALA A 82 -30.10 -3.45 -3.43
N ALA A 83 -30.86 -2.37 -3.65
CA ALA A 83 -30.56 -1.39 -4.70
C ALA A 83 -29.20 -0.72 -4.47
N MET A 84 -28.89 -0.30 -3.24
CA MET A 84 -27.60 0.32 -2.92
C MET A 84 -26.43 -0.67 -3.04
N ARG A 85 -26.63 -1.95 -2.69
CA ARG A 85 -25.62 -3.00 -2.90
C ARG A 85 -25.37 -3.27 -4.38
N GLN A 86 -26.42 -3.23 -5.19
CA GLN A 86 -26.31 -3.38 -6.63
C GLN A 86 -25.49 -2.22 -7.24
N GLU A 87 -25.74 -0.97 -6.82
CA GLU A 87 -24.96 0.20 -7.23
C GLU A 87 -23.46 0.05 -6.90
N VAL A 88 -23.13 -0.37 -5.66
CA VAL A 88 -21.74 -0.63 -5.25
C VAL A 88 -21.11 -1.75 -6.09
N SER A 89 -21.87 -2.80 -6.40
CA SER A 89 -21.42 -3.91 -7.26
C SER A 89 -21.11 -3.43 -8.69
N GLU A 90 -21.98 -2.60 -9.26
CA GLU A 90 -21.79 -2.02 -10.60
C GLU A 90 -20.56 -1.11 -10.67
N MET A 91 -20.34 -0.25 -9.68
CA MET A 91 -19.13 0.58 -9.61
C MET A 91 -17.85 -0.26 -9.46
N LYS A 92 -17.89 -1.34 -8.67
CA LYS A 92 -16.78 -2.30 -8.56
C LYS A 92 -16.51 -3.03 -9.87
N ALA A 93 -17.56 -3.40 -10.61
CA ALA A 93 -17.43 -4.01 -11.93
C ALA A 93 -16.81 -3.03 -12.93
N GLN A 94 -17.21 -1.76 -12.91
CA GLN A 94 -16.59 -0.71 -13.74
C GLN A 94 -15.11 -0.52 -13.40
N LEU A 95 -14.76 -0.50 -12.10
CA LEU A 95 -13.36 -0.44 -11.67
C LEU A 95 -12.54 -1.63 -12.18
N ALA A 96 -13.08 -2.85 -12.12
CA ALA A 96 -12.42 -4.05 -12.64
C ALA A 96 -12.13 -3.94 -14.15
N LEU A 97 -13.11 -3.45 -14.92
CA LEU A 97 -12.96 -3.20 -16.36
C LEU A 97 -11.86 -2.16 -16.64
N VAL A 98 -11.84 -1.05 -15.90
CA VAL A 98 -10.83 0.02 -16.07
C VAL A 98 -9.43 -0.46 -15.65
N MET A 99 -9.31 -1.32 -14.64
CA MET A 99 -8.02 -1.88 -14.20
C MET A 99 -7.46 -2.94 -15.15
N GLY A 100 -8.19 -3.31 -16.22
CA GLY A 100 -7.79 -4.40 -17.11
C GLY A 100 -7.77 -5.76 -16.41
N ALA A 101 -8.36 -5.85 -15.21
CA ALA A 101 -8.67 -7.12 -14.59
C ALA A 101 -9.84 -7.69 -15.39
N ALA A 102 -9.56 -8.68 -16.24
CA ALA A 102 -10.61 -9.42 -16.92
C ALA A 102 -11.68 -9.87 -15.90
N GLY A 103 -12.87 -9.28 -16.02
CA GLY A 103 -14.05 -9.68 -15.26
C GLY A 103 -15.21 -8.74 -15.58
N PRO A 104 -16.42 -9.28 -15.85
CA PRO A 104 -17.04 -10.20 -14.90
C PRO A 104 -17.68 -11.44 -15.55
N GLY A 105 -17.47 -12.60 -14.94
CA GLY A 105 -18.17 -13.83 -15.28
C GLY A 105 -17.48 -14.63 -16.37
N ALA A 106 -16.88 -15.76 -15.98
CA ALA A 106 -16.81 -16.89 -16.88
C ALA A 106 -18.24 -17.14 -17.37
N ALA A 107 -18.47 -16.89 -18.66
CA ALA A 107 -19.71 -17.19 -19.33
C ALA A 107 -20.05 -18.66 -19.05
N LEU A 108 -21.07 -18.89 -18.21
CA LEU A 108 -21.85 -20.12 -18.26
C LEU A 108 -22.67 -20.05 -19.55
N ASP A 109 -21.97 -20.23 -20.67
CA ASP A 109 -22.56 -20.47 -21.97
C ASP A 109 -23.00 -21.94 -21.98
N GLY A 110 -24.15 -22.17 -21.35
CA GLY A 110 -24.84 -23.44 -21.32
C GLY A 110 -26.33 -23.18 -21.44
N PRO A 111 -27.09 -24.04 -22.15
CA PRO A 111 -28.53 -23.86 -22.35
C PRO A 111 -29.18 -23.61 -20.99
N ALA A 112 -29.97 -22.53 -20.88
CA ALA A 112 -30.63 -22.13 -19.64
C ALA A 112 -31.37 -23.35 -19.07
N PRO A 113 -30.92 -23.90 -17.91
CA PRO A 113 -31.56 -25.06 -17.34
C PRO A 113 -32.98 -24.66 -16.98
N SER A 114 -33.94 -25.51 -17.32
CA SER A 114 -35.35 -25.26 -16.99
C SER A 114 -35.50 -25.04 -15.48
N ASP A 115 -36.47 -24.23 -15.05
CA ASP A 115 -36.68 -23.90 -13.62
C ASP A 115 -36.75 -25.15 -12.71
N VAL A 116 -37.14 -26.30 -13.28
CA VAL A 116 -37.16 -27.60 -12.61
C VAL A 116 -35.75 -28.14 -12.36
N GLU A 117 -34.86 -28.08 -13.35
CA GLU A 117 -33.46 -28.50 -13.20
C GLU A 117 -32.67 -27.57 -12.26
N LEU A 118 -33.04 -26.29 -12.24
CA LEU A 118 -32.48 -25.30 -11.32
C LEU A 118 -32.93 -25.58 -9.88
N ALA A 119 -34.20 -25.94 -9.68
CA ALA A 119 -34.74 -26.35 -8.38
C ALA A 119 -34.10 -27.66 -7.89
N ASP A 120 -33.88 -28.63 -8.78
CA ASP A 120 -33.24 -29.91 -8.42
C ASP A 120 -31.75 -29.74 -8.10
N ARG A 121 -31.02 -28.90 -8.85
CA ARG A 121 -29.64 -28.52 -8.50
C ARG A 121 -29.56 -27.75 -7.19
N ALA A 122 -30.51 -26.84 -6.92
CA ALA A 122 -30.55 -26.11 -5.66
C ALA A 122 -30.79 -27.06 -4.47
N ARG A 123 -31.67 -28.06 -4.62
CA ARG A 123 -31.90 -29.09 -3.60
C ARG A 123 -30.66 -29.95 -3.37
N GLN A 124 -29.98 -30.37 -4.43
CA GLN A 124 -28.75 -31.15 -4.32
C GLN A 124 -27.62 -30.36 -3.66
N ALA A 125 -27.45 -29.09 -4.03
CA ALA A 125 -26.48 -28.20 -3.39
C ALA A 125 -26.78 -27.98 -1.91
N PHE A 126 -28.06 -27.85 -1.54
CA PHE A 126 -28.45 -27.68 -0.13
C PHE A 126 -28.14 -28.94 0.70
N LEU A 127 -28.42 -30.13 0.15
CA LEU A 127 -28.10 -31.41 0.80
C LEU A 127 -26.59 -31.63 0.93
N GLU A 128 -25.80 -31.18 -0.05
CA GLU A 128 -24.34 -31.26 0.02
C GLU A 128 -23.76 -30.30 1.07
N VAL A 129 -24.32 -29.10 1.19
CA VAL A 129 -23.98 -28.13 2.24
C VAL A 129 -24.37 -28.65 3.62
N GLU A 130 -25.54 -29.26 3.79
CA GLU A 130 -25.92 -29.93 5.05
C GLU A 130 -24.99 -31.09 5.39
N ARG A 131 -24.53 -31.86 4.39
CA ARG A 131 -23.55 -32.93 4.60
C ARG A 131 -22.20 -32.38 5.06
N LEU A 132 -21.74 -31.29 4.47
CA LEU A 132 -20.48 -30.63 4.84
C LEU A 132 -20.57 -29.98 6.23
N LEU A 133 -21.70 -29.36 6.57
CA LEU A 133 -21.94 -28.76 7.89
C LEU A 133 -22.16 -29.81 8.98
N GLY A 134 -22.82 -30.92 8.64
CA GLY A 134 -23.00 -32.06 9.52
C GLY A 134 -21.68 -32.77 9.87
N GLN A 135 -20.72 -32.80 8.94
CA GLN A 135 -19.36 -33.29 9.21
C GLN A 135 -18.51 -32.29 10.02
N ARG A 136 -18.74 -30.98 9.90
CA ARG A 136 -17.98 -29.94 10.62
C ARG A 136 -18.40 -29.76 12.08
N SER A 137 -19.58 -30.24 12.46
CA SER A 137 -20.16 -30.07 13.80
C SER A 137 -19.85 -31.22 14.77
N GLY A 138 -19.05 -32.21 14.35
CA GLY A 138 -18.71 -33.38 15.15
C GLY A 138 -17.20 -33.58 15.36
N GLY A 139 -16.57 -32.75 16.21
CA GLY A 139 -15.50 -33.25 17.09
C GLY A 139 -14.01 -33.15 16.71
N ALA A 140 -13.54 -32.19 15.90
CA ALA A 140 -12.10 -32.10 15.58
C ALA A 140 -11.45 -30.70 15.54
N ASN A 141 -12.13 -29.59 15.84
CA ASN A 141 -11.56 -28.26 15.57
C ASN A 141 -10.59 -27.71 16.63
N SER A 142 -10.58 -28.20 17.88
CA SER A 142 -9.74 -27.56 18.93
C SER A 142 -8.24 -27.84 18.82
N ARG A 143 -7.82 -28.92 18.14
CA ARG A 143 -6.40 -29.24 17.92
C ARG A 143 -5.80 -28.45 16.76
N ASP A 144 -6.60 -28.18 15.74
CA ASP A 144 -6.18 -27.38 14.59
C ASP A 144 -6.04 -25.89 14.97
N ASP A 145 -6.89 -25.40 15.87
CA ASP A 145 -6.82 -24.03 16.39
C ASP A 145 -5.54 -23.80 17.22
N GLU A 146 -5.13 -24.76 18.05
CA GLU A 146 -3.90 -24.66 18.86
C GLU A 146 -2.63 -24.67 17.99
N ALA A 147 -2.60 -25.50 16.93
CA ALA A 147 -1.52 -25.51 15.96
C ALA A 147 -1.46 -24.21 15.14
N ALA A 148 -2.62 -23.66 14.75
CA ALA A 148 -2.69 -22.38 14.05
C ALA A 148 -2.20 -21.22 14.93
N ILE A 149 -2.55 -21.22 16.21
CA ILE A 149 -2.07 -20.23 17.18
C ILE A 149 -0.55 -20.33 17.33
N ALA A 150 0.01 -21.53 17.47
CA ALA A 150 1.46 -21.71 17.60
C ALA A 150 2.24 -21.22 16.36
N VAL A 151 1.70 -21.43 15.15
CA VAL A 151 2.29 -20.89 13.91
C VAL A 151 2.25 -19.36 13.90
N LEU A 152 1.14 -18.76 14.30
CA LEU A 152 1.01 -17.31 14.36
C LEU A 152 1.93 -16.68 15.41
N GLU A 153 2.11 -17.32 16.56
CA GLU A 153 3.04 -16.87 17.59
C GLU A 153 4.49 -16.95 17.13
N ALA A 154 4.88 -18.04 16.46
CA ALA A 154 6.22 -18.19 15.89
C ALA A 154 6.50 -17.13 14.81
N GLU A 155 5.53 -16.83 13.95
CA GLU A 155 5.67 -15.77 12.95
C GLU A 155 5.71 -14.38 13.60
N ASN A 156 4.93 -14.14 14.66
CA ASN A 156 4.98 -12.88 15.40
C ASN A 156 6.37 -12.63 16.00
N GLU A 157 6.97 -13.66 16.60
CA GLU A 157 8.32 -13.57 17.15
C GLU A 157 9.37 -13.34 16.04
N ARG A 158 9.24 -14.03 14.90
CA ARG A 158 10.09 -13.78 13.72
C ARG A 158 10.03 -12.32 13.29
N LEU A 159 8.83 -11.77 13.14
CA LEU A 159 8.63 -10.37 12.74
C LEU A 159 9.21 -9.38 13.74
N ARG A 160 9.13 -9.66 15.05
CA ARG A 160 9.76 -8.82 16.08
C ARG A 160 11.28 -8.81 15.96
N THR A 161 11.89 -9.98 15.78
CA THR A 161 13.34 -10.07 15.60
C THR A 161 13.81 -9.33 14.34
N GLU A 162 13.09 -9.47 13.23
CA GLU A 162 13.39 -8.73 11.99
C GLU A 162 13.24 -7.21 12.16
N ALA A 163 12.19 -6.75 12.83
CA ALA A 163 12.00 -5.33 13.12
C ALA A 163 13.15 -4.76 13.98
N THR A 164 13.60 -5.50 15.01
CA THR A 164 14.76 -5.05 15.83
C THR A 164 16.05 -4.99 15.01
N ALA A 165 16.29 -5.96 14.13
CA ALA A 165 17.46 -5.97 13.26
C ALA A 165 17.45 -4.78 12.27
N LEU A 166 16.29 -4.47 11.70
CA LEU A 166 16.12 -3.31 10.82
C LEU A 166 16.37 -1.99 11.57
N LEU A 167 15.84 -1.85 12.79
CA LEU A 167 16.09 -0.67 13.62
C LEU A 167 17.57 -0.51 13.99
N MET A 168 18.26 -1.60 14.35
CA MET A 168 19.70 -1.55 14.62
C MET A 168 20.50 -1.17 13.37
N ARG A 169 20.15 -1.72 12.20
CA ARG A 169 20.80 -1.36 10.94
C ARG A 169 20.56 0.11 10.59
N GLN A 170 19.34 0.62 10.81
CA GLN A 170 19.03 2.02 10.60
C GLN A 170 19.88 2.91 11.52
N GLN A 171 19.99 2.58 12.81
CA GLN A 171 20.85 3.31 13.74
C GLN A 171 22.31 3.32 13.26
N GLN A 172 22.84 2.19 12.81
CA GLN A 172 24.21 2.11 12.27
C GLN A 172 24.40 2.99 11.04
N LEU A 173 23.42 3.05 10.15
CA LEU A 173 23.46 3.92 8.99
C LEU A 173 23.41 5.40 9.39
N GLU A 174 22.57 5.74 10.36
CA GLU A 174 22.50 7.10 10.93
C GLU A 174 23.83 7.50 11.59
N ASP A 175 24.47 6.59 12.33
CA ASP A 175 25.78 6.81 12.95
C ASP A 175 26.88 7.00 11.90
N LEU A 176 26.88 6.21 10.82
CA LEU A 176 27.84 6.36 9.71
C LEU A 176 27.64 7.67 8.93
N VAL A 177 26.39 8.07 8.72
CA VAL A 177 26.06 9.37 8.12
C VAL A 177 26.53 10.50 9.02
N ALA A 178 26.26 10.42 10.33
CA ALA A 178 26.73 11.40 11.31
C ALA A 178 28.26 11.48 11.36
N ALA A 179 28.96 10.34 11.33
CA ALA A 179 30.42 10.26 11.31
C ALA A 179 31.02 10.87 10.05
N ASN A 180 30.44 10.62 8.87
CA ASN A 180 30.92 11.19 7.60
C ASN A 180 30.67 12.70 7.52
N ILE A 181 29.54 13.18 8.05
CA ILE A 181 29.26 14.61 8.18
C ILE A 181 30.25 15.27 9.16
N GLY A 182 30.56 14.61 10.28
CA GLY A 182 31.54 15.09 11.27
C GLY A 182 32.99 15.09 10.76
N ALA A 183 33.41 14.07 10.01
CA ALA A 183 34.76 13.95 9.46
C ALA A 183 35.02 14.92 8.29
N GLY A 184 33.99 15.26 7.51
CA GLY A 184 34.06 16.25 6.44
C GLY A 184 34.33 17.68 6.94
N ALA A 185 34.04 17.99 8.20
CA ALA A 185 34.29 19.30 8.80
C ALA A 185 35.72 19.49 9.35
N GLY A 186 36.50 18.41 9.54
CA GLY A 186 37.84 18.46 10.16
C GLY A 186 39.03 18.27 9.22
N SER A 187 38.83 17.80 7.98
CA SER A 187 39.91 17.37 7.07
C SER A 187 40.41 18.45 6.08
N GLY A 188 39.94 19.70 6.21
CA GLY A 188 40.28 20.79 5.28
C GLY A 188 41.45 21.69 5.68
N GLY A 189 42.11 21.44 6.82
CA GLY A 189 43.05 22.39 7.43
C GLY A 189 44.42 21.81 7.77
N SER A 190 45.13 21.24 6.81
CA SER A 190 46.57 20.96 6.97
C SER A 190 47.33 21.39 5.73
N SER A 191 47.32 22.71 5.51
CA SER A 191 48.21 23.37 4.56
C SER A 191 49.65 23.19 5.04
N ARG A 192 50.37 22.26 4.39
CA ARG A 192 51.83 22.16 4.40
C ARG A 192 52.44 23.54 4.16
N THR A 193 52.92 24.18 5.22
CA THR A 193 53.88 25.29 5.13
C THR A 193 55.24 24.70 4.76
N LEU A 194 55.63 24.84 3.50
CA LEU A 194 57.00 24.60 3.05
C LEU A 194 57.89 25.77 3.52
N PRO A 195 59.02 25.53 4.20
CA PRO A 195 59.97 26.58 4.52
C PRO A 195 60.71 27.03 3.25
N ALA A 196 60.78 28.34 3.05
CA ALA A 196 61.44 28.96 1.90
C ALA A 196 62.97 28.72 1.92
N PRO A 197 63.62 28.46 0.77
CA PRO A 197 65.07 28.34 0.69
C PRO A 197 65.74 29.72 0.76
N ARG A 198 66.91 29.75 1.41
CA ARG A 198 67.82 30.90 1.48
C ARG A 198 68.67 31.02 0.22
#